data_AF-A0A0D3DUN0-F1
#
_entry.id   AF-A0A0D3DUN0-F1
#
_cell.length_a   1.000
_cell.length_b   1.000
_cell.length_c   1.000
_cell.angle_alpha   90.00
_cell.angle_beta   90.00
_cell.angle_gamma   90.00
#
_symmetry.space_group_name_H-M   'P 1'
#
loop_
_entity.id
_entity.type
_entity.pdbx_description
1 polymer ?
#
loop_
_entity_poly.entity_id
_entity_poly.type
_entity_poly.pdbx_seq_one_letter_code
_entity_poly.pdbx_strand_id
1 'polypeptide(L)'
;MAPTLWLPLSSVYVGSKVVSVLSLIGLDCIFNLGATLFLLMADSCARPKDPSQPCKSQPPFSYKFWNVFALVTGFLVPTLLLLGSQTGLLLSLQPELPFLSVAVLLFPYFILLAVQTLTEILTWSWQSPVWLVTPVVYEAYRVLQLMRGLKLSAEVNAPGWVVHMIRGLVSWWVLILGMQLMRVAWFAGFASRTTTTQQPESVASE
;
A
#
# COMPACT_ATOMS: atom_id res chain seq x y z
N MET A 1 4.79 13.03 -32.06
CA MET A 1 6.13 12.99 -31.47
C MET A 1 6.06 13.68 -30.11
N ALA A 2 6.16 12.91 -29.03
CA ALA A 2 6.38 13.40 -27.68
C ALA A 2 7.55 12.57 -27.13
N PRO A 3 8.64 13.18 -26.63
CA PRO A 3 9.79 12.43 -26.15
C PRO A 3 9.47 11.98 -24.72
N THR A 4 8.87 10.80 -24.57
CA THR A 4 8.82 10.14 -23.27
C THR A 4 10.23 9.66 -22.92
N LEU A 5 10.80 10.31 -21.91
CA LEU A 5 12.11 10.05 -21.28
C LEU A 5 12.12 8.72 -20.50
N TRP A 6 11.55 7.68 -21.11
CA TRP A 6 11.48 6.31 -20.63
C TRP A 6 12.20 5.46 -21.67
N LEU A 7 13.54 5.48 -21.62
CA LEU A 7 14.31 4.48 -22.35
C LEU A 7 13.88 3.11 -21.83
N PRO A 8 13.38 2.20 -22.70
CA PRO A 8 13.13 0.83 -22.31
C PRO A 8 14.47 0.20 -21.97
N LEU A 9 14.78 0.09 -20.67
CA LEU A 9 16.00 -0.58 -20.17
C LEU A 9 16.09 -2.03 -20.67
N SER A 10 15.00 -2.59 -21.18
CA SER A 10 14.93 -3.88 -21.86
C SER A 10 15.74 -3.97 -23.16
N SER A 11 16.15 -2.85 -23.76
CA SER A 11 16.89 -2.85 -25.04
C SER A 11 18.42 -2.99 -24.88
N VAL A 12 18.97 -2.76 -23.67
CA VAL A 12 20.42 -2.64 -23.48
C VAL A 12 21.05 -3.89 -22.83
N TYR A 13 20.25 -4.75 -22.20
CA TYR A 13 20.76 -5.90 -21.46
C TYR A 13 20.11 -7.22 -21.91
N VAL A 14 20.96 -8.17 -22.27
CA VAL A 14 20.68 -9.53 -22.76
C VAL A 14 19.94 -10.42 -21.73
N GLY A 15 19.60 -9.89 -20.55
CA GLY A 15 18.79 -10.56 -19.52
C GLY A 15 17.52 -9.79 -19.20
N SER A 16 16.53 -9.80 -20.10
CA SER A 16 15.22 -9.12 -19.94
C SER A 16 14.58 -9.30 -18.55
N LYS A 17 14.70 -10.50 -17.96
CA LYS A 17 14.16 -10.80 -16.62
C LYS A 17 14.91 -10.10 -15.48
N VAL A 18 16.25 -10.02 -15.54
CA VAL A 18 17.07 -9.43 -14.45
C VAL A 18 16.92 -7.92 -14.42
N VAL A 19 16.90 -7.28 -15.60
CA VAL A 19 16.75 -5.82 -15.70
C VAL A 19 15.35 -5.37 -15.34
N SER A 20 14.33 -6.14 -15.71
CA SER A 20 12.95 -5.89 -15.29
C SER A 20 12.80 -5.96 -13.78
N VAL A 21 13.37 -6.98 -13.14
CA VAL A 21 13.35 -7.13 -11.67
C VAL A 21 14.14 -6.02 -10.97
N LEU A 22 15.33 -5.68 -11.46
CA LEU A 22 16.15 -4.61 -10.89
C LEU A 22 15.46 -3.25 -11.03
N SER A 23 14.81 -2.98 -12.17
CA SER A 23 14.01 -1.78 -12.38
C SER A 23 12.81 -1.74 -11.44
N LEU A 24 12.15 -2.89 -11.20
CA LEU A 24 11.05 -3.00 -10.26
C LEU A 24 11.50 -2.62 -8.84
N ILE A 25 12.59 -3.24 -8.37
CA ILE A 25 13.16 -3.01 -7.04
C ILE A 25 13.64 -1.56 -6.89
N GLY A 26 14.30 -1.01 -7.91
CA GLY A 26 14.74 0.39 -7.91
C GLY A 26 13.57 1.37 -7.78
N LEU A 27 12.47 1.11 -8.49
CA LEU A 27 11.27 1.93 -8.43
C LEU A 27 10.55 1.80 -7.08
N ASP A 28 10.48 0.59 -6.51
CA ASP A 28 9.96 0.37 -5.15
C ASP A 28 10.81 1.12 -4.11
N CYS A 29 12.13 1.14 -4.26
CA CYS A 29 13.04 1.87 -3.37
C CYS A 29 12.82 3.39 -3.42
N ILE A 30 12.78 3.96 -4.63
CA ILE A 30 12.52 5.39 -4.84
C ILE A 30 11.14 5.77 -4.28
N PHE A 31 10.13 4.92 -4.51
CA PHE A 31 8.81 5.14 -3.93
C PHE A 31 8.84 5.14 -2.40
N ASN A 32 9.47 4.14 -1.77
CA ASN A 32 9.52 4.07 -0.30
C ASN A 32 10.28 5.26 0.31
N LEU A 33 11.36 5.72 -0.32
CA LEU A 33 12.06 6.95 0.05
C LEU A 33 11.15 8.17 -0.06
N GLY A 34 10.49 8.34 -1.21
CA GLY A 34 9.56 9.45 -1.45
C GLY A 34 8.37 9.44 -0.50
N ALA A 35 7.78 8.28 -0.22
CA ALA A 35 6.69 8.10 0.72
C ALA A 35 7.13 8.47 2.14
N THR A 36 8.31 8.03 2.57
CA THR A 36 8.84 8.38 3.90
C THR A 36 9.05 9.88 4.03
N LEU A 37 9.65 10.54 3.03
CA LEU A 37 9.82 11.99 3.01
C LEU A 37 8.48 12.73 3.03
N PHE A 38 7.52 12.28 2.23
CA PHE A 38 6.17 12.85 2.20
C PHE A 38 5.46 12.74 3.55
N LEU A 39 5.53 11.57 4.20
CA LEU A 39 4.91 11.35 5.50
C LEU A 39 5.58 12.17 6.60
N LEU A 40 6.91 12.32 6.57
CA LEU A 40 7.64 13.20 7.49
C LEU A 40 7.27 14.67 7.29
N MET A 41 7.14 15.12 6.04
CA MET A 41 6.68 16.46 5.73
C MET A 41 5.25 16.69 6.23
N ALA A 42 4.34 15.74 5.95
CA ALA A 42 2.96 15.80 6.44
C ALA A 42 2.90 15.83 7.98
N ASP A 43 3.76 15.06 8.68
CA ASP A 43 3.84 15.07 10.15
C ASP A 43 4.29 16.45 10.66
N SER A 44 5.32 17.03 10.03
CA SER A 44 5.82 18.35 10.38
C SER A 44 4.79 19.47 10.17
N CYS A 45 3.95 19.36 9.12
CA CYS A 45 2.90 20.33 8.83
C CYS A 45 1.69 20.20 9.75
N ALA A 46 1.39 18.98 10.22
CA ALA A 46 0.19 18.69 11.01
C ALA A 46 0.43 18.77 12.53
N ARG A 47 1.69 18.78 13.01
CA ARG A 47 1.99 19.02 14.42
C ARG A 47 1.67 20.48 14.81
N PRO A 48 1.07 20.70 16.00
CA PRO A 48 0.84 22.03 16.52
C PRO A 48 2.18 22.74 16.74
N LYS A 49 2.20 24.05 16.46
CA LYS A 49 3.39 24.90 16.54
C LYS A 49 3.89 25.08 17.98
N ASP A 50 3.02 24.85 18.96
CA ASP A 50 3.33 24.86 20.39
C ASP A 50 3.65 23.45 20.91
N PRO A 51 4.87 23.21 21.43
CA PRO A 51 5.27 21.92 21.98
C PRO A 51 4.57 21.55 23.30
N SER A 52 3.84 22.48 23.91
CA SER A 52 3.09 22.29 25.15
C SER A 52 1.71 21.64 24.95
N GLN A 53 1.19 21.61 23.71
CA GLN A 53 -0.07 20.94 23.41
C GLN A 53 0.16 19.46 23.08
N PRO A 54 -0.44 18.52 23.83
CA PRO A 54 -0.31 17.10 23.51
C PRO A 54 -1.06 16.78 22.21
N CYS A 55 -0.33 16.28 21.20
CA CYS A 55 -0.92 15.66 20.00
C CYS A 55 -1.71 14.40 20.38
N LYS A 56 -2.99 14.53 20.71
CA LYS A 56 -3.90 13.39 20.96
C LYS A 56 -4.46 12.79 19.67
N SER A 57 -3.60 12.57 18.68
CA SER A 57 -3.98 11.89 17.43
C SER A 57 -3.81 10.38 17.58
N GLN A 58 -4.72 9.72 18.31
CA GLN A 58 -4.76 8.26 18.34
C GLN A 58 -5.82 7.73 17.36
N PRO A 59 -5.48 6.71 16.55
CA PRO A 59 -6.48 6.04 15.72
C PRO A 59 -7.51 5.32 16.60
N PRO A 60 -8.81 5.35 16.24
CA PRO A 60 -9.82 4.60 16.96
C PRO A 60 -9.55 3.08 16.87
N PHE A 61 -9.88 2.33 17.91
CA PHE A 61 -9.58 0.89 18.00
C PHE A 61 -10.16 0.09 16.82
N SER A 62 -11.41 0.38 16.42
CA SER A 62 -12.04 -0.24 15.25
C SER A 62 -11.22 -0.04 13.97
N TYR A 63 -10.63 1.14 13.79
CA TYR A 63 -9.76 1.40 12.65
C TYR A 63 -8.52 0.50 12.66
N LYS A 64 -7.82 0.43 13.80
CA LYS A 64 -6.62 -0.41 13.96
C LYS A 64 -6.94 -1.87 13.68
N PHE A 65 -8.05 -2.38 14.22
CA PHE A 65 -8.47 -3.77 14.01
C PHE A 65 -8.72 -4.08 12.53
N TRP A 66 -9.53 -3.27 11.85
CA TRP A 66 -9.83 -3.48 10.42
C TRP A 66 -8.58 -3.36 9.53
N ASN A 67 -7.67 -2.45 9.87
CA ASN A 67 -6.44 -2.27 9.12
C ASN A 67 -5.49 -3.46 9.27
N VAL A 68 -5.29 -3.92 10.51
CA VAL A 68 -4.49 -5.12 10.81
C VAL A 68 -5.11 -6.35 10.14
N PHE A 69 -6.43 -6.50 10.21
CA PHE A 69 -7.13 -7.60 9.55
C PHE A 69 -6.88 -7.59 8.02
N ALA A 70 -7.02 -6.44 7.36
CA ALA A 70 -6.76 -6.32 5.92
C ALA A 70 -5.31 -6.67 5.54
N LEU A 71 -4.34 -6.22 6.35
CA LEU A 71 -2.91 -6.54 6.16
C LEU A 71 -2.63 -8.03 6.38
N VAL A 72 -3.18 -8.62 7.44
CA VAL A 72 -3.02 -10.05 7.76
C VAL A 72 -3.63 -10.90 6.66
N THR A 73 -4.86 -10.64 6.23
CA THR A 73 -5.49 -11.35 5.11
C THR A 73 -4.70 -11.19 3.82
N GLY A 74 -4.22 -9.99 3.52
CA GLY A 74 -3.38 -9.72 2.36
C GLY A 74 -2.03 -10.46 2.37
N PHE A 75 -1.51 -10.80 3.53
CA PHE A 75 -0.30 -11.62 3.68
C PHE A 75 -0.58 -13.13 3.68
N LEU A 76 -1.61 -13.57 4.42
CA LEU A 76 -1.94 -14.98 4.63
C LEU A 76 -2.48 -15.66 3.37
N VAL A 77 -3.35 -14.97 2.61
CA VAL A 77 -3.95 -15.53 1.40
C VAL A 77 -2.88 -15.94 0.36
N PRO A 78 -1.96 -15.04 -0.07
CA PRO A 78 -0.93 -15.43 -1.04
C PRO A 78 0.07 -16.45 -0.48
N THR A 79 0.42 -16.40 0.80
CA THR A 79 1.34 -17.39 1.41
C THR A 79 0.73 -18.78 1.47
N LEU A 80 -0.54 -18.91 1.85
CA LEU A 80 -1.26 -20.19 1.85
C LEU A 80 -1.41 -20.76 0.43
N LEU A 81 -1.69 -19.91 -0.56
CA LEU A 81 -1.76 -20.31 -1.98
C LEU A 81 -0.40 -20.82 -2.49
N LEU A 82 0.71 -20.17 -2.11
CA LEU A 82 2.06 -20.63 -2.45
C LEU A 82 2.39 -21.98 -1.78
N LEU A 83 2.13 -22.10 -0.48
CA LEU A 83 2.41 -23.34 0.25
C LEU A 83 1.53 -24.49 -0.24
N GLY A 84 0.26 -24.24 -0.54
CA GLY A 84 -0.67 -25.22 -1.12
C GLY A 84 -0.24 -25.70 -2.49
N SER A 85 0.38 -24.84 -3.31
CA SER A 85 0.98 -25.22 -4.59
C SER A 85 2.24 -26.08 -4.42
N GLN A 86 3.10 -25.80 -3.42
CA GLN A 86 4.34 -26.56 -3.17
C GLN A 86 4.07 -27.95 -2.56
N THR A 87 3.09 -28.04 -1.66
CA THR A 87 2.77 -29.27 -0.93
C THR A 87 1.80 -30.20 -1.68
N GLY A 88 1.27 -29.76 -2.83
CA GLY A 88 0.28 -30.52 -3.61
C GLY A 88 -1.07 -30.68 -2.91
N LEU A 89 -1.29 -29.99 -1.79
CA LEU A 89 -2.49 -30.11 -0.94
C LEU A 89 -3.76 -29.62 -1.65
N LEU A 90 -3.61 -28.67 -2.58
CA LEU A 90 -4.65 -28.29 -3.54
C LEU A 90 -4.45 -29.07 -4.85
N LEU A 91 -4.94 -30.32 -4.86
CA LEU A 91 -4.85 -31.36 -5.90
C LEU A 91 -5.19 -30.92 -7.36
N SER A 92 -5.68 -29.69 -7.57
CA SER A 92 -6.08 -29.16 -8.89
C SER A 92 -5.14 -28.07 -9.46
N LEU A 93 -4.11 -27.64 -8.71
CA LEU A 93 -3.16 -26.62 -9.13
C LEU A 93 -1.88 -27.28 -9.64
N GLN A 94 -1.86 -27.61 -10.93
CA GLN A 94 -0.72 -28.21 -11.60
C GLN A 94 0.52 -27.29 -11.45
N PRO A 95 1.67 -27.81 -10.96
CA PRO A 95 2.88 -27.03 -10.74
C PRO A 95 3.62 -26.81 -12.06
N GLU A 96 3.11 -25.89 -12.88
CA GLU A 96 3.71 -25.53 -14.17
C GLU A 96 4.90 -24.56 -14.04
N LEU A 97 5.14 -23.95 -12.87
CA LEU A 97 6.20 -22.94 -12.73
C LEU A 97 7.14 -23.14 -11.53
N PRO A 98 8.47 -22.97 -11.75
CA PRO A 98 9.46 -22.99 -10.68
C PRO A 98 9.16 -21.93 -9.62
N PHE A 99 9.29 -22.32 -8.35
CA PHE A 99 9.10 -21.46 -7.17
C PHE A 99 9.77 -20.09 -7.32
N LEU A 100 10.96 -20.06 -7.93
CA LEU A 100 11.73 -18.85 -8.16
C LEU A 100 10.95 -17.79 -8.96
N SER A 101 10.17 -18.18 -9.97
CA SER A 101 9.41 -17.21 -10.79
C SER A 101 8.21 -16.62 -10.06
N VAL A 102 7.55 -17.41 -9.21
CA VAL A 102 6.43 -16.91 -8.40
C VAL A 102 6.96 -16.06 -7.24
N ALA A 103 8.08 -16.45 -6.64
CA ALA A 103 8.76 -15.67 -5.61
C ALA A 103 9.19 -14.29 -6.14
N VAL A 104 9.78 -14.21 -7.33
CA VAL A 104 10.16 -12.92 -7.94
C VAL A 104 8.96 -11.98 -8.13
N LEU A 105 7.77 -12.51 -8.36
CA LEU A 105 6.55 -11.72 -8.58
C LEU A 105 5.91 -11.21 -7.27
N LEU A 106 5.93 -12.04 -6.22
CA LEU A 106 5.31 -11.72 -4.93
C LEU A 106 6.28 -11.13 -3.89
N PHE A 107 7.59 -11.29 -4.07
CA PHE A 107 8.60 -10.73 -3.18
C PHE A 107 8.50 -9.20 -3.04
N PRO A 108 8.38 -8.41 -4.13
CA PRO A 108 8.19 -6.97 -4.03
C PRO A 108 6.93 -6.59 -3.24
N TYR A 109 5.87 -7.38 -3.41
CA TYR A 109 4.59 -7.21 -2.72
C TYR A 109 4.73 -7.44 -1.19
N PHE A 110 5.44 -8.50 -0.79
CA PHE A 110 5.70 -8.78 0.63
C PHE A 110 6.61 -7.73 1.28
N ILE A 111 7.63 -7.24 0.56
CA ILE A 111 8.46 -6.13 1.05
C ILE A 111 7.59 -4.90 1.31
N LEU A 112 6.71 -4.54 0.38
CA LEU A 112 5.86 -3.37 0.55
C LEU A 112 4.88 -3.52 1.72
N LEU A 113 4.35 -4.73 1.96
CA LEU A 113 3.57 -5.03 3.17
C LEU A 113 4.39 -4.87 4.46
N ALA A 114 5.64 -5.35 4.47
CA ALA A 114 6.53 -5.21 5.62
C ALA A 114 6.88 -3.74 5.89
N VAL A 115 7.17 -2.96 4.84
CA VAL A 115 7.43 -1.52 4.99
C VAL A 115 6.18 -0.80 5.47
N GLN A 116 5.00 -1.08 4.90
CA GLN A 116 3.75 -0.45 5.36
C GLN A 116 3.48 -0.76 6.84
N THR A 117 3.57 -2.03 7.24
CA THR A 117 3.34 -2.43 8.64
C THR A 117 4.31 -1.73 9.60
N LEU A 118 5.59 -1.66 9.23
CA LEU A 118 6.60 -0.94 10.02
C LEU A 118 6.25 0.55 10.14
N THR A 119 5.92 1.21 9.02
CA THR A 119 5.58 2.64 9.00
C THR A 119 4.32 2.91 9.81
N GLU A 120 3.30 2.06 9.76
CA GLU A 120 2.09 2.20 10.56
C GLU A 120 2.34 2.01 12.05
N ILE A 121 3.09 0.99 12.45
CA ILE A 121 3.49 0.76 13.85
C ILE A 121 4.27 1.97 14.37
N LEU A 122 5.19 2.51 13.56
CA LEU A 122 5.94 3.71 13.89
C LEU A 122 5.02 4.93 14.03
N THR A 123 4.07 5.10 13.10
CA THR A 123 3.10 6.20 13.12
C THR A 123 2.22 6.13 14.37
N TRP A 124 1.82 4.92 14.78
CA TRP A 124 1.04 4.70 16.01
C TRP A 124 1.85 4.94 17.28
N SER A 125 3.11 4.49 17.33
CA SER A 125 3.97 4.70 18.51
C SER A 125 4.37 6.17 18.68
N TRP A 126 4.49 6.92 17.58
CA TRP A 126 4.82 8.36 17.59
C TRP A 126 3.58 9.27 17.70
N GLN A 127 2.38 8.68 17.81
CA GLN A 127 1.09 9.39 17.86
C GLN A 127 0.95 10.44 16.75
N SER A 128 1.45 10.11 15.57
CA SER A 128 1.51 11.05 14.46
C SER A 128 0.11 11.32 13.87
N PRO A 129 -0.23 12.58 13.54
CA PRO A 129 -1.46 12.96 12.82
C PRO A 129 -1.63 12.33 11.44
N VAL A 130 -0.57 11.73 10.89
CA VAL A 130 -0.55 11.21 9.50
C VAL A 130 -1.09 9.78 9.41
N TRP A 131 -1.59 9.20 10.52
CA TRP A 131 -2.08 7.82 10.59
C TRP A 131 -3.15 7.44 9.56
N LEU A 132 -3.93 8.40 9.06
CA LEU A 132 -4.93 8.19 7.99
C LEU A 132 -4.31 8.15 6.58
N VAL A 133 -3.24 8.92 6.36
CA VAL A 133 -2.63 9.11 5.05
C VAL A 133 -1.62 8.01 4.74
N THR A 134 -0.88 7.55 5.75
CA THR A 134 0.09 6.45 5.63
C THR A 134 -0.47 5.23 4.88
N PRO A 135 -1.56 4.58 5.32
CA PRO A 135 -2.09 3.41 4.61
C PRO A 135 -2.56 3.72 3.20
N VAL A 136 -3.17 4.88 2.95
CA VAL A 136 -3.66 5.27 1.62
C VAL A 136 -2.52 5.34 0.60
N VAL A 137 -1.39 5.94 0.98
CA VAL A 137 -0.21 6.07 0.10
C VAL A 137 0.36 4.69 -0.27
N TYR A 138 0.54 3.82 0.72
CA TYR A 138 1.10 2.48 0.49
C TYR A 138 0.11 1.54 -0.23
N GLU A 139 -1.18 1.61 0.07
CA GLU A 139 -2.21 0.81 -0.59
C GLU A 139 -2.37 1.21 -2.07
N ALA A 140 -2.38 2.51 -2.38
CA ALA A 140 -2.46 2.98 -3.76
C ALA A 140 -1.27 2.49 -4.59
N TYR A 141 -0.06 2.55 -4.01
CA TYR A 141 1.13 2.05 -4.68
C TYR A 141 1.13 0.53 -4.83
N ARG A 142 0.63 -0.21 -3.83
CA ARG A 142 0.47 -1.66 -3.89
C ARG A 142 -0.43 -2.08 -5.04
N VAL A 143 -1.54 -1.38 -5.27
CA VAL A 143 -2.42 -1.66 -6.42
C VAL A 143 -1.65 -1.48 -7.73
N LEU A 144 -0.85 -0.40 -7.86
CA LEU A 144 0.00 -0.20 -9.03
C LEU A 144 1.05 -1.31 -9.19
N GLN A 145 1.66 -1.74 -8.09
CA GLN A 145 2.65 -2.82 -8.06
C GLN A 145 2.03 -4.15 -8.52
N LEU A 146 0.84 -4.49 -8.05
CA LEU A 146 0.11 -5.69 -8.46
C LEU A 146 -0.35 -5.64 -9.92
N MET A 147 -0.80 -4.48 -10.40
CA MET A 147 -1.16 -4.28 -11.82
C MET A 147 0.05 -4.46 -12.74
N ARG A 148 1.23 -4.00 -12.33
CA ARG A 148 2.49 -4.28 -13.05
C ARG A 148 2.85 -5.76 -12.96
N GLY A 149 2.62 -6.39 -11.81
CA GLY A 149 2.75 -7.84 -11.62
C GLY A 149 1.89 -8.63 -12.61
N LEU A 150 0.65 -8.20 -12.88
CA LEU A 150 -0.20 -8.82 -13.91
C LEU A 150 0.39 -8.72 -15.31
N LYS A 151 0.97 -7.57 -15.66
CA LYS A 151 1.62 -7.37 -16.97
C LYS A 151 2.85 -8.27 -17.11
N LEU A 152 3.70 -8.32 -16.08
CA LEU A 152 4.87 -9.21 -16.03
C LEU A 152 4.48 -10.69 -16.07
N SER A 153 3.37 -11.04 -15.42
CA SER A 153 2.82 -12.39 -15.44
C SER A 153 2.43 -12.85 -16.85
N ALA A 154 1.95 -11.93 -17.70
CA ALA A 154 1.67 -12.22 -19.10
C ALA A 154 2.95 -12.37 -19.93
N GLU A 155 3.99 -11.55 -19.65
CA GLU A 155 5.29 -11.62 -20.33
C GLU A 155 6.08 -12.89 -19.98
N VAL A 156 5.93 -13.41 -18.76
CA VAL A 156 6.62 -14.62 -18.28
C VAL A 156 5.79 -15.90 -18.51
N ASN A 157 4.62 -15.78 -19.14
CA ASN A 157 3.69 -16.88 -19.40
C ASN A 157 3.33 -17.67 -18.13
N ALA A 158 2.98 -16.94 -17.05
CA ALA A 158 2.67 -17.54 -15.77
C ALA A 158 1.39 -18.40 -15.82
N PRO A 159 1.21 -19.37 -14.91
CA PRO A 159 0.05 -20.24 -14.95
C PRO A 159 -1.21 -19.42 -14.67
N GLY A 160 -2.34 -19.83 -15.24
CA GLY A 160 -3.61 -19.13 -15.08
C GLY A 160 -3.98 -18.87 -13.61
N TRP A 161 -3.66 -19.79 -12.70
CA TRP A 161 -3.94 -19.62 -11.28
C TRP A 161 -3.16 -18.47 -10.63
N VAL A 162 -1.92 -18.21 -11.04
CA VAL A 162 -1.12 -17.07 -10.54
C VAL A 162 -1.76 -15.76 -11.00
N VAL A 163 -2.17 -15.72 -12.28
CA VAL A 163 -2.88 -14.57 -12.84
C VAL A 163 -4.19 -14.31 -12.08
N HIS A 164 -4.97 -15.36 -11.81
CA HIS A 164 -6.24 -15.24 -11.07
C HIS A 164 -6.02 -14.82 -9.61
N MET A 165 -5.00 -15.35 -8.94
CA MET A 165 -4.60 -14.93 -7.59
C MET A 165 -4.25 -13.44 -7.56
N ILE A 166 -3.40 -12.97 -8.49
CA ILE A 166 -3.00 -11.56 -8.52
C ILE A 166 -4.19 -10.66 -8.85
N ARG A 167 -5.08 -11.08 -9.77
CA ARG A 167 -6.34 -10.35 -10.03
C ARG A 167 -7.20 -10.26 -8.77
N GLY A 168 -7.34 -11.36 -8.03
CA GLY A 168 -8.04 -11.37 -6.75
C GLY A 168 -7.42 -10.41 -5.73
N LEU A 169 -6.08 -10.39 -5.64
CA LEU A 169 -5.36 -9.42 -4.79
C LEU A 169 -5.59 -7.98 -5.24
N VAL A 170 -5.52 -7.68 -6.54
CA VAL A 170 -5.81 -6.34 -7.07
C VAL A 170 -7.22 -5.92 -6.65
N SER A 171 -8.23 -6.76 -6.91
CA SER A 171 -9.62 -6.47 -6.55
C SER A 171 -9.78 -6.26 -5.04
N TRP A 172 -9.14 -7.10 -4.22
CA TRP A 172 -9.13 -6.95 -2.77
C TRP A 172 -8.56 -5.60 -2.34
N TRP A 173 -7.37 -5.24 -2.82
CA TRP A 173 -6.71 -3.99 -2.43
C TRP A 173 -7.40 -2.74 -2.96
N VAL A 174 -8.04 -2.81 -4.13
CA VAL A 174 -8.89 -1.72 -4.63
C VAL A 174 -10.08 -1.48 -3.70
N LEU A 175 -10.72 -2.55 -3.19
CA LEU A 175 -11.81 -2.42 -2.22
C LEU A 175 -11.33 -1.81 -0.90
N ILE A 176 -10.18 -2.29 -0.36
CA ILE A 176 -9.59 -1.70 0.85
C ILE A 176 -9.28 -0.23 0.65
N LEU A 177 -8.62 0.14 -0.46
CA LEU A 177 -8.28 1.53 -0.78
C LEU A 177 -9.54 2.41 -0.86
N GLY A 178 -10.60 1.93 -1.52
CA GLY A 178 -11.88 2.63 -1.58
C GLY A 178 -12.48 2.88 -0.19
N MET A 179 -12.42 1.89 0.70
CA MET A 179 -12.86 2.06 2.09
C MET A 179 -12.00 3.07 2.87
N GLN A 180 -10.67 3.07 2.68
CA GLN A 180 -9.80 4.05 3.33
C GLN A 180 -10.09 5.47 2.85
N LEU A 181 -10.27 5.67 1.54
CA LEU A 181 -10.60 6.98 0.98
C LEU A 181 -11.94 7.51 1.52
N MET A 182 -12.96 6.65 1.63
CA MET A 182 -14.22 7.04 2.27
C MET A 182 -14.03 7.43 3.73
N ARG A 183 -13.17 6.71 4.49
CA ARG A 183 -12.86 7.06 5.88
C ARG A 183 -12.16 8.41 5.99
N VAL A 184 -11.20 8.70 5.12
CA VAL A 184 -10.52 10.01 5.08
C VAL A 184 -11.53 11.13 4.81
N ALA A 185 -12.41 10.96 3.81
CA ALA A 185 -13.45 11.94 3.50
C ALA A 185 -14.44 12.12 4.67
N TRP A 186 -14.81 11.04 5.34
CA TRP A 186 -15.63 11.08 6.55
C TRP A 186 -14.96 11.88 7.66
N PHE A 187 -13.71 11.58 8.03
CA PHE A 187 -13.00 12.30 9.08
C PHE A 187 -12.80 13.80 8.74
N ALA A 188 -12.48 14.12 7.49
CA ALA A 188 -12.40 15.52 7.03
C ALA A 188 -13.75 16.25 7.16
N GLY A 189 -14.85 15.57 6.80
CA GLY A 189 -16.21 16.11 6.93
C GLY A 189 -16.68 16.28 8.39
N PHE A 190 -16.21 15.46 9.33
CA PHE A 190 -16.47 15.66 10.75
C PHE A 190 -15.70 16.83 11.33
N ALA A 191 -14.42 16.95 10.99
CA ALA A 191 -13.57 18.05 11.45
C ALA A 191 -14.14 19.42 11.04
N SER A 192 -14.69 19.55 9.82
CA SER A 192 -15.31 20.80 9.37
C SER A 192 -16.59 21.14 10.14
N ARG A 193 -17.45 20.16 10.43
CA ARG A 193 -18.70 20.35 11.19
C ARG A 193 -18.46 20.78 12.64
N THR A 194 -17.44 20.24 13.29
CA THR A 194 -17.08 20.65 14.65
C THR A 194 -16.58 22.09 14.71
N THR A 195 -15.85 22.55 13.69
CA THR A 195 -15.39 23.93 13.59
C THR A 195 -16.55 24.91 13.36
N THR A 196 -17.56 24.54 12.57
CA THR A 196 -18.76 25.37 12.35
C THR A 196 -19.66 25.47 13.59
N THR A 197 -19.67 24.45 14.45
CA THR A 197 -20.53 24.43 15.65
C THR A 197 -19.89 25.16 16.84
N GLN A 198 -18.57 25.41 16.82
CA GLN A 198 -17.83 26.16 17.84
C GLN A 198 -17.70 27.67 17.57
N GLN A 199 -18.55 28.25 16.71
CA GLN A 199 -18.68 29.69 16.59
C GLN A 199 -19.92 30.12 17.41
N PRO A 200 -19.78 30.49 18.70
CA PRO A 200 -20.90 30.99 19.46
C PRO A 200 -21.21 32.40 18.98
N GLU A 201 -22.49 32.68 18.88
CA GLU A 201 -23.08 34.01 18.82
C GLU A 201 -22.40 34.95 19.82
N SER A 202 -21.56 35.87 19.36
CA SER A 202 -21.07 37.00 20.16
C SER A 202 -21.32 38.33 19.46
N VAL A 203 -22.47 38.45 18.79
CA VAL A 203 -22.97 39.74 18.26
C VAL A 203 -24.45 39.87 18.62
N ALA A 204 -24.73 39.97 19.92
CA ALA A 204 -25.98 40.52 20.44
C ALA A 204 -25.80 40.81 21.93
N SER A 205 -25.15 41.92 22.28
CA SER A 205 -25.35 42.69 23.52
C SER A 205 -24.43 43.92 23.52
N GLU A 206 -25.06 45.09 23.54
CA GLU A 206 -24.57 46.46 23.81
C GLU A 206 -23.75 47.20 22.73
#